data_AF-A0A127SBB4-F1
#
_entry.id   AF-A0A127SBB4-F1
#
_cell.length_a   1.000
_cell.length_b   1.000
_cell.length_c   1.000
_cell.angle_alpha   90.00
_cell.angle_beta   90.00
_cell.angle_gamma   90.00
#
_symmetry.space_group_name_H-M   'P 1'
#
loop_
_entity.id
_entity.type
_entity.pdbx_description
1 polymer ?
#
loop_
_entity_poly.entity_id
_entity_poly.type
_entity_poly.pdbx_seq_one_letter_code
_entity_poly.pdbx_strand_id
1 'polypeptide(L)'
;MKTFAAYVIIACLSSTALAGSITENTSWNKEFSAEAVNGVFVLCKSSSKSCATNDLARASKEYLPASTFKIPNAIIGLETGVIKNEHQVFKWDGKPRAMKQWERDLTLRGAIQVSAVPVFQQIAREVGEVRMQKYLKKFSYGNQNISG
;
A
#
# COMPACT_ATOMS: atom_id res chain seq x y z
N MET A 1 -57.15 -29.39 -32.90
CA MET A 1 -55.79 -29.39 -32.32
C MET A 1 -54.96 -28.31 -33.00
N LYS A 2 -54.69 -27.18 -32.36
CA LYS A 2 -53.70 -26.19 -32.82
C LYS A 2 -52.94 -25.70 -31.59
N THR A 3 -51.69 -26.13 -31.47
CA THR A 3 -50.75 -25.82 -30.39
C THR A 3 -50.21 -24.41 -30.57
N PHE A 4 -50.33 -23.57 -29.53
CA PHE A 4 -49.64 -22.27 -29.46
C PHE A 4 -48.25 -22.49 -28.84
N ALA A 5 -47.20 -22.11 -29.57
CA ALA A 5 -45.84 -22.07 -29.05
C ALA A 5 -45.60 -20.74 -28.34
N ALA A 6 -45.27 -20.79 -27.06
CA ALA A 6 -44.89 -19.63 -26.26
C ALA A 6 -43.40 -19.35 -26.42
N TYR A 7 -43.05 -18.18 -26.96
CA TYR A 7 -41.67 -17.68 -26.98
C TYR A 7 -41.37 -16.98 -25.66
N VAL A 8 -40.42 -17.52 -24.89
CA VAL A 8 -39.88 -16.87 -23.69
C VAL A 8 -38.74 -15.96 -24.13
N ILE A 9 -38.93 -14.65 -24.01
CA ILE A 9 -37.88 -13.65 -24.21
C ILE A 9 -37.16 -13.48 -22.87
N ILE A 10 -35.93 -13.99 -22.78
CA ILE A 10 -35.05 -13.74 -21.63
C ILE A 10 -34.35 -12.39 -21.86
N ALA A 11 -34.81 -11.36 -21.15
CA ALA A 11 -34.13 -10.07 -21.11
C ALA A 11 -32.95 -10.14 -20.11
N CYS A 12 -31.72 -10.27 -20.62
CA CYS A 12 -30.51 -10.09 -19.82
C CYS A 12 -30.33 -8.60 -19.50
N LEU A 13 -30.78 -8.15 -18.34
CA LEU A 13 -30.39 -6.84 -17.80
C LEU A 13 -28.93 -6.89 -17.34
N SER A 14 -28.03 -6.44 -18.21
CA SER A 14 -26.63 -6.22 -17.85
C SER A 14 -26.56 -5.02 -16.91
N SER A 15 -26.34 -5.26 -15.62
CA SER A 15 -26.07 -4.18 -14.66
C SER A 15 -24.68 -3.63 -14.95
N THR A 16 -24.58 -2.50 -15.65
CA THR A 16 -23.33 -1.75 -15.73
C THR A 16 -23.09 -1.11 -14.36
N ALA A 17 -22.37 -1.83 -13.49
CA ALA A 17 -21.77 -1.20 -12.34
C ALA A 17 -20.81 -0.11 -12.87
N LEU A 18 -21.14 1.17 -12.63
CA LEU A 18 -20.17 2.25 -12.80
C LEU A 18 -19.04 2.01 -11.80
N ALA A 19 -18.01 1.28 -12.22
CA ALA A 19 -16.70 1.40 -11.61
C ALA A 19 -16.28 2.86 -11.81
N GLY A 20 -16.14 3.61 -10.72
CA GLY A 20 -15.66 4.99 -10.79
C GLY A 20 -14.30 5.00 -11.48
N SER A 21 -14.24 5.54 -12.70
CA SER A 21 -12.99 5.66 -13.43
C SER A 21 -12.12 6.72 -12.75
N ILE A 22 -10.83 6.41 -12.59
CA ILE A 22 -9.84 7.44 -12.25
C ILE A 22 -9.75 8.41 -13.44
N THR A 23 -9.75 9.70 -13.14
CA THR A 23 -9.69 10.76 -14.15
C THR A 23 -8.27 11.31 -14.28
N GLU A 24 -7.89 11.78 -15.47
CA GLU A 24 -6.59 12.43 -15.68
C GLU A 24 -6.74 13.95 -15.63
N ASN A 25 -5.92 14.60 -14.80
CA ASN A 25 -5.77 16.04 -14.70
C ASN A 25 -4.32 16.42 -15.03
N THR A 26 -4.05 16.57 -16.33
CA THR A 26 -2.71 16.89 -16.86
C THR A 26 -2.20 18.26 -16.44
N SER A 27 -3.06 19.17 -15.94
CA SER A 27 -2.63 20.48 -15.46
C SER A 27 -1.64 20.39 -14.29
N TRP A 28 -1.72 19.31 -13.49
CA TRP A 28 -0.80 19.05 -12.38
C TRP A 28 0.65 18.78 -12.83
N ASN A 29 0.88 18.43 -14.10
CA ASN A 29 2.23 18.25 -14.64
C ASN A 29 3.10 19.51 -14.57
N LYS A 30 2.48 20.69 -14.44
CA LYS A 30 3.17 21.97 -14.26
C LYS A 30 4.04 21.98 -12.99
N GLU A 31 3.54 21.41 -11.89
CA GLU A 31 4.26 21.36 -10.60
C GLU A 31 5.51 20.46 -10.68
N PHE A 32 5.44 19.40 -11.49
CA PHE A 32 6.56 18.48 -11.69
C PHE A 32 7.61 19.02 -12.67
N SER A 33 7.15 19.75 -13.70
CA SER A 33 8.04 20.27 -14.76
C SER A 33 8.98 21.36 -14.25
N ALA A 34 8.60 22.10 -13.20
CA ALA A 34 9.41 23.16 -12.61
C ALA A 34 10.80 22.68 -12.15
N GLU A 35 10.89 21.42 -11.72
CA GLU A 35 12.13 20.79 -11.23
C GLU A 35 12.54 19.56 -12.07
N ALA A 36 12.03 19.47 -13.31
CA ALA A 36 12.27 18.35 -14.22
C ALA A 36 11.98 16.95 -13.62
N VAL A 37 10.95 16.85 -12.77
CA VAL A 37 10.58 15.61 -12.09
C VAL A 37 9.67 14.76 -12.98
N ASN A 38 10.09 13.52 -13.26
CA ASN A 38 9.21 12.52 -13.84
C ASN A 38 8.44 11.83 -12.71
N GLY A 39 7.23 12.32 -12.38
CA GLY A 39 6.46 11.89 -11.21
C GLY A 39 4.98 11.63 -11.50
N VAL A 40 4.32 11.00 -10.53
CA VAL A 40 2.86 10.80 -10.53
C VAL A 40 2.29 11.15 -9.16
N PHE A 41 1.12 11.78 -9.16
CA PHE A 41 0.33 12.08 -7.98
C PHE A 41 -1.11 11.62 -8.19
N VAL A 42 -1.62 10.82 -7.26
CA VAL A 42 -3.00 10.33 -7.25
C VAL A 42 -3.71 10.90 -6.03
N LEU A 43 -4.85 11.53 -6.25
CA LEU A 43 -5.69 12.09 -5.20
C LEU A 43 -7.10 11.51 -5.31
N CYS A 44 -7.64 11.03 -4.19
CA CYS A 44 -9.00 10.50 -4.13
C CYS A 44 -9.85 11.28 -3.13
N LYS A 45 -11.00 11.79 -3.56
CA LYS A 45 -11.95 12.50 -2.71
C LYS A 45 -12.86 11.49 -2.03
N SER A 46 -12.75 11.39 -0.70
CA SER A 46 -13.56 10.55 0.19
C SER A 46 -13.40 9.03 0.02
N SER A 47 -13.28 8.52 -1.21
CA SER A 47 -13.10 7.10 -1.50
C SER A 47 -12.31 6.90 -2.79
N SER A 48 -11.83 5.68 -3.01
CA SER A 48 -11.15 5.28 -4.25
C SER A 48 -12.06 5.28 -5.50
N LYS A 49 -13.36 5.55 -5.35
CA LYS A 49 -14.31 5.68 -6.47
C LYS A 49 -14.27 7.05 -7.15
N SER A 50 -13.59 8.03 -6.55
CA SER A 50 -13.48 9.38 -7.09
C SER A 50 -12.03 9.85 -6.97
N CYS A 51 -11.21 9.44 -7.94
CA CYS A 51 -9.79 9.78 -7.98
C CYS A 51 -9.43 10.59 -9.24
N ALA A 52 -8.39 11.40 -9.11
CA ALA A 52 -7.73 12.09 -10.21
C ALA A 52 -6.21 11.87 -10.13
N THR A 53 -5.53 11.85 -11.27
CA THR A 53 -4.07 11.72 -11.39
C THR A 53 -3.51 12.61 -12.50
N ASN A 54 -2.22 12.96 -12.45
CA ASN A 54 -1.56 13.68 -13.56
C ASN A 54 -1.14 12.76 -14.72
N ASP A 55 -1.01 11.46 -14.47
CA ASP A 55 -0.57 10.43 -15.43
C ASP A 55 -1.24 9.09 -15.06
N LEU A 56 -2.19 8.63 -15.88
CA LEU A 56 -2.91 7.37 -15.68
C LEU A 56 -2.01 6.15 -15.83
N ALA A 57 -1.12 6.15 -16.82
CA ALA A 57 -0.26 5.00 -17.11
C ALA A 57 0.75 4.78 -15.97
N ARG A 58 1.32 5.85 -15.44
CA ARG A 58 2.26 5.78 -14.31
C ARG A 58 1.58 5.53 -12.99
N ALA A 59 0.31 5.94 -12.81
CA ALA A 59 -0.44 5.72 -11.57
C ALA A 59 -0.66 4.23 -11.26
N SER A 60 -0.75 3.36 -12.28
CA SER A 60 -0.87 1.92 -12.11
C SER A 60 0.46 1.16 -12.17
N LYS A 61 1.59 1.86 -12.37
CA LYS A 61 2.91 1.23 -12.44
C LYS A 61 3.41 0.91 -11.03
N GLU A 62 3.84 -0.33 -10.82
CA GLU A 62 4.38 -0.77 -9.54
C GLU A 62 5.85 -0.32 -9.36
N TYR A 63 6.21 -0.01 -8.12
CA TYR A 63 7.57 0.33 -7.69
C TYR A 63 7.87 -0.36 -6.38
N LEU A 64 9.16 -0.50 -6.04
CA LEU A 64 9.55 -0.92 -4.71
C LEU A 64 8.95 0.04 -3.66
N PRO A 65 8.22 -0.48 -2.65
CA PRO A 65 7.56 0.38 -1.67
C PRO A 65 8.55 1.12 -0.76
N ALA A 66 9.79 0.63 -0.68
CA ALA A 66 10.84 1.11 0.21
C ALA A 66 10.28 1.32 1.63
N SER A 67 10.43 2.52 2.20
CA SER A 67 10.00 2.78 3.57
C SER A 67 8.49 2.94 3.75
N THR A 68 7.69 3.04 2.68
CA THR A 68 6.22 3.01 2.81
C THR A 68 5.72 1.64 3.32
N PHE A 69 6.51 0.57 3.11
CA PHE A 69 6.25 -0.77 3.66
C PHE A 69 6.26 -0.83 5.19
N LYS A 70 6.79 0.18 5.89
CA LYS A 70 6.71 0.26 7.35
C LYS A 70 5.26 0.29 7.85
N ILE A 71 4.30 0.74 7.03
CA ILE A 71 2.87 0.73 7.37
C ILE A 71 2.36 -0.72 7.50
N PRO A 72 2.35 -1.57 6.45
CA PRO A 72 1.91 -2.95 6.60
C PRO A 72 2.79 -3.73 7.59
N ASN A 73 4.11 -3.51 7.61
CA ASN A 73 4.99 -4.21 8.55
C ASN A 73 4.68 -3.89 10.02
N ALA A 74 4.33 -2.64 10.36
CA ALA A 74 3.89 -2.28 11.71
C ALA A 74 2.56 -2.95 12.08
N ILE A 75 1.58 -2.96 11.17
CA ILE A 75 0.28 -3.63 11.39
C ILE A 75 0.51 -5.12 11.66
N ILE A 76 1.34 -5.77 10.84
CA ILE A 76 1.66 -7.20 11.01
C ILE A 76 2.42 -7.45 12.31
N GLY A 77 3.36 -6.59 12.67
CA GLY A 77 4.10 -6.68 13.92
C GLY A 77 3.17 -6.64 15.14
N LEU A 78 2.19 -5.73 15.15
CA LEU A 78 1.17 -5.64 16.20
C LEU A 78 0.26 -6.87 16.22
N GLU A 79 -0.32 -7.23 15.07
CA GLU A 79 -1.26 -8.36 14.93
C GLU A 79 -0.64 -9.71 15.29
N THR A 80 0.67 -9.86 15.11
CA THR A 80 1.39 -11.09 15.43
C THR A 80 1.98 -11.11 16.84
N GLY A 81 1.84 -10.01 17.60
CA GLY A 81 2.40 -9.86 18.94
C GLY A 81 3.91 -9.64 19.00
N VAL A 82 4.59 -9.55 17.84
CA VAL A 82 6.01 -9.15 17.74
C VAL A 82 6.21 -7.74 18.29
N ILE A 83 5.23 -6.88 18.06
CA ILE A 83 5.10 -5.59 18.72
C ILE A 83 3.95 -5.71 19.74
N LYS A 84 4.27 -5.56 21.02
CA LYS A 84 3.30 -5.67 22.12
C LYS A 84 2.23 -4.57 22.06
N ASN A 85 2.68 -3.33 21.84
CA ASN A 85 1.85 -2.12 21.71
C ASN A 85 2.72 -0.95 21.21
N GLU A 86 2.12 0.22 21.02
CA GLU A 86 2.79 1.44 20.52
C GLU A 86 3.85 2.00 21.47
N HIS A 87 3.79 1.64 22.76
CA HIS A 87 4.73 2.08 23.80
C HIS A 87 5.96 1.17 23.92
N GLN A 88 6.02 0.06 23.18
CA GLN A 88 7.23 -0.78 23.12
C GLN A 88 8.44 0.04 22.68
N VAL A 89 9.53 -0.09 23.44
CA VAL A 89 10.82 0.53 23.14
C VAL A 89 11.70 -0.48 22.40
N PHE A 90 12.11 -0.12 21.19
CA PHE A 90 13.12 -0.82 20.41
C PHE A 90 14.49 -0.29 20.83
N LYS A 91 15.18 -1.04 21.68
CA LYS A 91 16.49 -0.66 22.23
C LYS A 91 17.54 -0.60 21.14
N TRP A 92 18.39 0.42 21.19
CA TRP A 92 19.60 0.46 20.37
C TRP A 92 20.68 -0.42 21.00
N ASP A 93 21.39 -1.16 20.16
CA ASP A 93 22.45 -2.11 20.53
C ASP A 93 23.84 -1.45 20.66
N GLY A 94 23.92 -0.12 20.55
CA GLY A 94 25.17 0.63 20.59
C GLY A 94 26.02 0.51 19.32
N LYS A 95 25.57 -0.20 18.29
CA LYS A 95 26.33 -0.37 17.05
C LYS A 95 26.07 0.78 16.08
N PRO A 96 27.10 1.25 15.34
CA PRO A 96 26.92 2.27 14.32
C PRO A 96 25.86 1.87 13.28
N ARG A 97 25.07 2.85 12.83
CA ARG A 97 24.04 2.66 11.80
C ARG A 97 24.27 3.61 10.63
N ALA A 98 23.62 3.33 9.50
CA ALA A 98 23.74 4.16 8.30
C ALA A 98 23.27 5.62 8.51
N MET A 99 22.42 5.87 9.52
CA MET A 99 22.03 7.23 9.91
C MET A 99 22.13 7.42 11.41
N LYS A 100 22.73 8.54 11.86
CA LYS A 100 22.85 8.89 13.27
C LYS A 100 21.52 9.04 14.01
N GLN A 101 20.47 9.44 13.31
CA GLN A 101 19.12 9.49 13.90
C GLN A 101 18.59 8.11 14.31
N TRP A 102 19.15 7.00 13.82
CA TRP A 102 18.76 5.64 14.21
C TRP A 102 19.54 5.10 15.41
N GLU A 103 20.60 5.79 15.86
CA GLU A 103 21.48 5.37 16.97
C GLU A 103 20.92 5.83 18.31
N ARG A 104 19.68 5.39 18.61
CA ARG A 104 18.96 5.68 19.86
C ARG A 104 17.83 4.69 20.04
N ASP A 105 17.35 4.58 21.28
CA ASP A 105 16.10 3.88 21.56
C ASP A 105 14.93 4.56 20.84
N LEU A 106 14.04 3.77 20.26
CA LEU A 106 12.89 4.29 19.49
C LEU A 106 11.60 3.61 19.95
N THR A 107 10.52 4.38 20.01
CA THR A 107 9.15 3.83 20.05
C THR A 107 8.71 3.43 18.64
N LEU A 108 7.56 2.75 18.49
CA LEU A 108 7.01 2.46 17.17
C LEU A 108 6.79 3.73 16.34
N ARG A 109 6.18 4.76 16.95
CA ARG A 109 5.99 6.08 16.32
C ARG A 109 7.33 6.68 15.89
N GLY A 110 8.33 6.66 16.76
CA GLY A 110 9.66 7.19 16.46
C GLY A 110 10.32 6.45 15.29
N ALA A 111 10.31 5.12 15.33
CA ALA A 111 10.90 4.28 14.28
C ALA A 111 10.26 4.49 12.90
N ILE A 112 8.95 4.74 12.83
CA ILE A 112 8.27 5.12 11.58
C ILE A 112 8.72 6.51 11.12
N GLN A 113 8.68 7.51 12.00
CA GLN A 113 8.98 8.92 11.69
C GLN A 113 10.42 9.11 11.18
N VAL A 114 11.41 8.52 11.84
CA VAL A 114 12.82 8.57 11.38
C VAL A 114 13.16 7.48 10.37
N SER A 115 12.16 6.71 9.95
CA SER A 115 12.27 5.64 8.96
C SER A 115 13.38 4.63 9.29
N ALA A 116 13.50 4.23 10.56
CA ALA A 116 14.57 3.36 11.06
C ALA A 116 14.51 1.95 10.47
N VAL A 117 15.26 1.70 9.40
CA VAL A 117 15.31 0.41 8.69
C VAL A 117 15.67 -0.76 9.62
N PRO A 118 16.68 -0.67 10.52
CA PRO A 118 17.08 -1.81 11.35
C PRO A 118 15.99 -2.32 12.29
N VAL A 119 15.14 -1.42 12.82
CA VAL A 119 14.01 -1.78 13.67
C VAL A 119 13.01 -2.62 12.88
N PHE A 120 12.63 -2.17 11.69
CA PHE A 120 11.66 -2.86 10.84
C PHE A 120 12.21 -4.14 10.18
N GLN A 121 13.52 -4.25 9.99
CA GLN A 121 14.15 -5.50 9.60
C GLN A 121 14.07 -6.56 10.72
N GLN A 122 14.30 -6.16 11.97
CA GLN A 122 14.17 -7.07 13.10
C GLN A 122 12.71 -7.53 13.28
N ILE A 123 11.75 -6.61 13.18
CA ILE A 123 10.31 -6.94 13.18
C ILE A 123 9.99 -7.95 12.07
N ALA A 124 10.47 -7.73 10.83
CA ALA A 124 10.22 -8.63 9.72
C ALA A 124 10.81 -10.04 9.94
N ARG A 125 12.01 -10.13 10.52
CA ARG A 125 12.65 -11.42 10.88
C ARG A 125 11.82 -12.16 11.93
N GLU A 126 11.36 -11.46 12.95
CA GLU A 126 10.54 -12.05 14.02
C GLU A 126 9.15 -12.45 13.50
N VAL A 127 8.51 -11.64 12.65
CA VAL A 127 7.27 -12.00 11.95
C VAL A 127 7.48 -13.27 11.12
N GLY A 128 8.56 -13.33 10.35
CA GLY A 128 8.90 -14.48 9.52
C GLY A 128 8.06 -14.57 8.25
N GLU A 129 8.60 -15.32 7.28
CA GLU A 129 8.10 -15.40 5.90
C GLU A 129 6.63 -15.83 5.80
N VAL A 130 6.26 -16.94 6.45
CA VAL A 130 4.90 -17.52 6.36
C VAL A 130 3.83 -16.53 6.84
N ARG A 131 4.08 -15.84 7.96
CA ARG A 131 3.12 -14.86 8.50
C ARG A 131 3.11 -13.61 7.64
N MET A 132 4.27 -13.13 7.19
CA MET A 132 4.37 -11.98 6.29
C MET A 132 3.55 -12.22 5.01
N GLN A 133 3.78 -13.35 4.32
CA GLN A 133 3.07 -13.71 3.10
C GLN A 133 1.55 -13.79 3.32
N LYS A 134 1.13 -14.40 4.43
CA LYS A 134 -0.29 -14.51 4.81
C LYS A 134 -0.95 -13.13 4.93
N TYR A 135 -0.31 -12.18 5.62
CA TYR A 135 -0.89 -10.85 5.81
C TYR A 135 -0.84 -9.99 4.55
N LEU A 136 0.24 -10.02 3.76
CA LEU A 136 0.27 -9.27 2.50
C LEU A 136 -0.80 -9.74 1.51
N LYS A 137 -1.09 -11.04 1.49
CA LYS A 137 -2.24 -11.60 0.77
C LYS A 137 -3.58 -11.09 1.31
N LYS A 138 -3.75 -11.02 2.63
CA LYS A 138 -4.97 -10.47 3.26
C LYS A 138 -5.17 -8.99 2.95
N PHE A 139 -4.09 -8.22 2.83
CA PHE A 139 -4.13 -6.79 2.54
C PHE A 139 -4.21 -6.46 1.04
N SER A 140 -4.07 -7.46 0.16
CA SER A 140 -3.90 -7.25 -1.28
C SER A 140 -2.81 -6.22 -1.59
N TYR A 141 -1.67 -6.29 -0.89
CA TYR A 141 -0.63 -5.27 -0.95
C TYR A 141 0.34 -5.52 -2.12
N GLY A 142 0.21 -4.74 -3.19
CA GLY A 142 1.03 -4.84 -4.40
C GLY A 142 0.97 -6.23 -5.05
N ASN A 143 2.08 -6.66 -5.64
CA ASN A 143 2.22 -7.99 -6.24
C ASN A 143 2.38 -9.15 -5.24
N GLN A 144 2.42 -8.86 -3.93
CA GLN A 144 2.52 -9.83 -2.84
C GLN A 144 3.77 -10.72 -2.88
N ASN A 145 4.80 -10.35 -3.65
CA ASN A 145 6.07 -11.07 -3.69
C ASN A 145 7.01 -10.55 -2.58
N ILE A 146 7.53 -11.46 -1.76
CA ILE A 146 8.44 -11.15 -0.65
C ILE A 146 9.87 -11.65 -0.86
N SER A 147 10.20 -12.11 -2.08
CA SER A 147 11.52 -12.68 -2.38
C SER A 147 12.67 -11.67 -2.28
N GLY A 148 12.37 -10.37 -2.35
CA GLY A 148 13.38 -9.31 -2.47
C GLY A 148 13.91 -9.20 -3.88
#